data_AF-A0A9R0SMT4-F1
#
_entry.id   AF-A0A9R0SMT4-F1
#
_cell.length_a   1.000
_cell.length_b   1.000
_cell.length_c   1.000
_cell.angle_alpha   90.00
_cell.angle_beta   90.00
_cell.angle_gamma   90.00
#
_symmetry.space_group_name_H-M   'P 1'
#
loop_
_entity.id
_entity.type
_entity.pdbx_description
1 polymer ?
#
loop_
_entity_poly.entity_id
_entity_poly.type
_entity_poly.pdbx_seq_one_letter_code
_entity_poly.pdbx_strand_id
1 'polypeptide(L)'
;MDAMRKQLDVLMGANRNGDVREVNRKYFDRDVCRLFLAGLCPHDLFQLTKMDLGPCPKVHSLQLRKDYEEVKAKGSENFDRELEDMIDRLIVECERKIQRALKRLADEDAKAAIAISVSEVTQSEEVAQLSKEIKEKMKEADIFDFEGKTDDKIKTMELVEELRSKRADLQATLLLDAFNKDRAAIPQPIPPPQMATLPAPPPPDARTQELINEKLSKAEALGEQGMVEEAQKALEEAEALKKLAAARQEPVADPSKYSVADVRITDQKLRLCDICGAFLSVYDNDRRLADHFGGKLHLGYMLIREKLKELQVLNVMSHFLL
;
A
#
# COMPACT_ATOMS: atom_id res chain seq x y z
N MET A 1 23.27 -13.17 -23.61
CA MET A 1 24.44 -13.12 -22.70
C MET A 1 24.33 -11.93 -21.74
N ASP A 2 24.20 -10.68 -22.20
CA ASP A 2 24.17 -9.50 -21.30
C ASP A 2 22.95 -9.37 -20.39
N ALA A 3 21.76 -9.83 -20.82
CA ALA A 3 20.56 -9.77 -19.97
C ALA A 3 20.67 -10.70 -18.75
N MET A 4 21.21 -11.91 -18.93
CA MET A 4 21.50 -12.83 -17.82
C MET A 4 22.61 -12.30 -16.92
N ARG A 5 23.66 -11.69 -17.49
CA ARG A 5 24.72 -11.05 -16.71
C ARG A 5 24.15 -9.94 -15.81
N LYS A 6 23.35 -9.03 -16.39
CA LYS A 6 22.68 -7.96 -15.63
C LYS A 6 21.77 -8.48 -14.52
N GLN A 7 20.99 -9.54 -14.80
CA GLN A 7 20.11 -10.13 -13.80
C GLN A 7 20.90 -10.79 -12.66
N LEU A 8 22.03 -11.42 -12.97
CA LEU A 8 22.95 -12.00 -11.97
C LEU A 8 23.70 -10.93 -11.19
N ASP A 9 24.08 -9.82 -11.80
CA ASP A 9 24.72 -8.67 -11.14
C ASP A 9 23.75 -7.97 -10.17
N VAL A 10 22.45 -7.93 -10.50
CA VAL A 10 21.39 -7.46 -9.60
C VAL A 10 21.19 -8.41 -8.42
N LEU A 11 21.31 -9.73 -8.63
CA LEU A 11 21.04 -10.74 -7.61
C LEU A 11 22.23 -11.00 -6.68
N MET A 12 23.45 -10.94 -7.20
CA MET A 12 24.68 -11.37 -6.51
C MET A 12 25.71 -10.24 -6.37
N GLY A 13 25.41 -9.05 -6.87
CA GLY A 13 26.34 -7.93 -6.99
C GLY A 13 27.20 -8.02 -8.27
N ALA A 14 27.51 -6.85 -8.83
CA ALA A 14 28.38 -6.74 -10.02
C ALA A 14 29.80 -7.32 -9.80
N ASN A 15 30.19 -7.55 -8.54
CA ASN A 15 31.48 -8.07 -8.13
C ASN A 15 31.55 -9.62 -8.10
N ARG A 16 30.46 -10.35 -8.43
CA ARG A 16 30.40 -11.83 -8.32
C ARG A 16 31.44 -12.57 -9.15
N ASN A 17 31.77 -12.06 -10.34
CA ASN A 17 32.52 -12.85 -11.32
C ASN A 17 34.05 -12.81 -11.12
N GLY A 18 34.58 -12.11 -10.11
CA GLY A 18 36.04 -11.90 -10.00
C GLY A 18 36.66 -11.15 -11.18
N ASP A 19 35.86 -10.79 -12.20
CA ASP A 19 36.14 -9.86 -13.28
C ASP A 19 36.17 -8.44 -12.70
N VAL A 20 37.14 -8.22 -11.82
CA VAL A 20 37.72 -6.91 -11.56
C VAL A 20 38.35 -6.50 -12.90
N ARG A 21 37.53 -6.02 -13.84
CA ARG A 21 37.96 -4.81 -14.54
C ARG A 21 37.96 -3.77 -13.46
N GLU A 22 39.07 -3.70 -12.73
CA GLU A 22 39.49 -2.55 -11.94
C GLU A 22 38.92 -1.36 -12.68
N VAL A 23 37.92 -0.73 -12.09
CA VAL A 23 37.35 0.46 -12.69
C VAL A 23 38.50 1.45 -12.52
N ASN A 24 39.36 1.54 -13.54
CA ASN A 24 40.52 2.43 -13.60
C ASN A 24 40.00 3.87 -13.81
N ARG A 25 39.03 4.24 -12.98
CA ARG A 25 38.28 5.48 -12.95
C ARG A 25 38.37 5.99 -11.52
N LYS A 26 38.55 7.29 -11.38
CA LYS A 26 38.61 7.93 -10.07
C LYS A 26 37.22 8.39 -9.67
N TYR A 27 36.98 8.58 -8.38
CA TYR A 27 35.68 9.05 -7.88
C TYR A 27 35.27 10.42 -8.43
N PHE A 28 36.22 11.24 -8.88
CA PHE A 28 35.97 12.55 -9.49
C PHE A 28 35.51 12.51 -10.95
N ASP A 29 35.54 11.34 -11.60
CA ASP A 29 35.22 11.24 -13.02
C ASP A 29 33.75 11.59 -13.28
N ARG A 30 33.49 12.30 -14.40
CA ARG A 30 32.13 12.78 -14.74
C ARG A 30 31.13 11.65 -14.97
N ASP A 31 31.63 10.46 -15.31
CA ASP A 31 30.83 9.26 -15.54
C ASP A 31 30.38 8.59 -14.24
N VAL A 32 30.97 8.94 -13.09
CA VAL A 32 30.65 8.36 -11.78
C VAL A 32 29.49 9.13 -11.15
N CYS A 33 28.55 8.41 -10.56
CA CYS A 33 27.37 9.02 -9.96
C CYS A 33 27.70 9.65 -8.61
N ARG A 34 27.90 10.98 -8.59
CA ARG A 34 28.13 11.75 -7.36
C ARG A 34 27.05 11.56 -6.30
N LEU A 35 25.79 11.46 -6.71
CA LEU A 35 24.67 11.21 -5.79
C LEU A 35 24.82 9.86 -5.09
N PHE A 36 25.19 8.81 -5.84
CA PHE A 36 25.48 7.50 -5.28
C PHE A 36 26.67 7.52 -4.31
N LEU A 37 27.73 8.25 -4.64
CA LEU A 37 28.90 8.44 -3.75
C LEU A 37 28.51 9.19 -2.46
N ALA A 38 27.65 10.21 -2.56
CA ALA A 38 27.14 10.94 -1.41
C ALA A 38 26.18 10.12 -0.53
N GLY A 39 25.66 9.00 -1.06
CA GLY A 39 25.06 7.94 -0.27
C GLY A 39 23.77 7.36 -0.85
N LEU A 40 23.08 8.09 -1.73
CA LEU A 40 21.85 7.60 -2.36
C LEU A 40 21.65 8.17 -3.77
N CYS A 41 21.21 7.30 -4.68
CA CYS A 41 20.84 7.71 -6.02
C CYS A 41 19.33 7.57 -6.22
N PRO A 42 18.59 8.66 -6.54
CA PRO A 42 17.17 8.58 -6.82
C PRO A 42 16.80 7.63 -7.98
N HIS A 43 17.67 7.51 -8.98
CA HIS A 43 17.48 6.56 -10.09
C HIS A 43 17.50 5.11 -9.64
N ASP A 44 18.22 4.77 -8.58
CA ASP A 44 18.28 3.39 -8.06
C ASP A 44 17.12 3.13 -7.08
N LEU A 45 16.81 4.14 -6.26
CA LEU A 45 15.80 4.06 -5.23
C LEU A 45 14.38 3.88 -5.79
N PHE A 46 14.07 4.52 -6.91
CA PHE A 46 12.73 4.53 -7.49
C PHE A 46 12.58 3.67 -8.75
N GLN A 47 13.53 2.77 -9.05
CA GLN A 47 13.40 1.84 -10.19
C GLN A 47 12.15 0.97 -10.05
N LEU A 48 11.46 0.79 -11.17
CA LEU A 48 10.23 0.00 -11.27
C LEU A 48 9.09 0.55 -10.40
N THR A 49 9.11 1.85 -10.11
CA THR A 49 8.03 2.52 -9.38
C THR A 49 7.32 3.56 -10.25
N LYS A 50 6.22 4.13 -9.74
CA LYS A 50 5.52 5.24 -10.43
C LYS A 50 6.38 6.51 -10.55
N MET A 51 7.48 6.60 -9.81
CA MET A 51 8.44 7.71 -9.83
C MET A 51 9.75 7.32 -10.52
N ASP A 52 9.74 6.25 -11.32
CA ASP A 52 10.94 5.75 -11.98
C ASP A 52 11.50 6.78 -12.96
N LEU A 53 12.76 7.15 -12.74
CA LEU A 53 13.55 8.06 -13.57
C LEU A 53 14.34 7.31 -14.65
N GLY A 54 14.22 5.98 -14.69
CA GLY A 54 15.01 5.09 -15.53
C GLY A 54 16.33 4.68 -14.88
N PRO A 55 17.07 3.75 -15.52
CA PRO A 55 18.38 3.33 -15.04
C PRO A 55 19.35 4.51 -15.02
N CYS A 56 20.19 4.56 -13.98
CA CYS A 56 21.15 5.66 -13.85
C CYS A 56 22.13 5.66 -15.05
N PRO A 57 22.34 6.81 -15.71
CA PRO A 57 23.30 6.91 -16.80
C PRO A 57 24.77 6.88 -16.33
N LYS A 58 24.99 6.99 -15.01
CA LYS A 58 26.30 7.07 -14.38
C LYS A 58 26.65 5.77 -13.65
N VAL A 59 27.94 5.53 -13.49
CA VAL A 59 28.47 4.32 -12.84
C VAL A 59 28.23 4.38 -11.33
N HIS A 60 27.62 3.32 -10.79
CA HIS A 60 27.50 3.05 -9.36
C HIS A 60 28.50 1.96 -8.97
N SER A 61 29.47 2.29 -8.13
CA SER A 61 30.44 1.33 -7.59
C SER A 61 30.63 1.59 -6.10
N LEU A 62 30.48 0.53 -5.29
CA LEU A 62 30.66 0.60 -3.84
C LEU A 62 32.12 0.90 -3.46
N GLN A 63 33.08 0.44 -4.27
CA GLN A 63 34.51 0.73 -4.05
C GLN A 63 34.78 2.23 -4.15
N LEU A 64 34.30 2.89 -5.22
CA LEU A 64 34.45 4.33 -5.40
C LEU A 64 33.76 5.15 -4.30
N ARG A 65 32.64 4.63 -3.77
CA ARG A 65 31.94 5.24 -2.63
C ARG A 65 32.80 5.21 -1.37
N LYS A 66 33.46 4.09 -1.08
CA LYS A 66 34.38 3.96 0.05
C LYS A 66 35.56 4.94 -0.09
N ASP A 67 36.17 5.01 -1.28
CA ASP A 67 37.26 5.95 -1.55
C ASP A 67 36.83 7.41 -1.33
N TYR A 68 35.62 7.75 -1.78
CA TYR A 68 35.05 9.07 -1.56
C TYR A 68 34.74 9.34 -0.07
N GLU A 69 34.22 8.36 0.67
CA GLU A 69 33.96 8.50 2.12
C GLU A 69 35.26 8.76 2.90
N GLU A 70 36.39 8.14 2.51
CA GLU A 70 37.71 8.41 3.10
C GLU A 70 38.23 9.82 2.79
N VAL A 71 37.97 10.34 1.59
CA VAL A 71 38.35 11.70 1.20
C VAL A 71 37.44 12.74 1.84
N LYS A 72 36.15 12.44 1.95
CA LYS A 72 35.16 13.24 2.65
C LYS A 72 35.54 13.40 4.13
N ALA A 73 36.02 12.33 4.77
CA ALA A 73 36.55 12.40 6.14
C ALA A 73 37.77 13.34 6.27
N LYS A 74 38.53 13.53 5.19
CA LYS A 74 39.67 14.48 5.12
C LYS A 74 39.23 15.92 4.80
N GLY A 75 37.94 16.17 4.53
CA GLY A 75 37.37 17.50 4.32
C GLY A 75 37.64 18.14 2.96
N SER A 76 38.13 17.39 1.96
CA SER A 76 38.55 17.96 0.68
C SER A 76 37.41 18.22 -0.30
N GLU A 77 36.39 17.35 -0.33
CA GLU A 77 35.28 17.44 -1.28
C GLU A 77 33.96 17.05 -0.62
N ASN A 78 32.89 17.78 -0.98
CA ASN A 78 31.57 17.56 -0.41
C ASN A 78 30.48 17.58 -1.50
N PHE A 79 30.09 16.40 -1.98
CA PHE A 79 28.94 16.17 -2.84
C PHE A 79 27.59 16.15 -2.09
N ASP A 80 27.59 16.30 -0.76
CA ASP A 80 26.36 16.25 0.03
C ASP A 80 25.40 17.39 -0.33
N ARG A 81 25.90 18.56 -0.70
CA ARG A 81 25.05 19.69 -1.14
C ARG A 81 24.28 19.36 -2.42
N GLU A 82 24.94 18.74 -3.40
CA GLU A 82 24.30 18.31 -4.65
C GLU A 82 23.23 17.24 -4.37
N LEU A 83 23.49 16.38 -3.38
CA LEU A 83 22.55 15.37 -2.93
C LEU A 83 21.35 15.98 -2.18
N GLU A 84 21.60 16.91 -1.26
CA GLU A 84 20.58 17.64 -0.50
C GLU A 84 19.63 18.38 -1.44
N ASP A 85 20.15 19.16 -2.39
CA ASP A 85 19.35 19.87 -3.39
C ASP A 85 18.49 18.91 -4.25
N MET A 86 18.99 17.71 -4.53
CA MET A 86 18.24 16.70 -5.29
C MET A 86 17.13 16.07 -4.43
N ILE A 87 17.42 15.72 -3.18
CA ILE A 87 16.47 15.16 -2.22
C ILE A 87 15.36 16.16 -1.91
N ASP A 88 15.71 17.43 -1.64
CA ASP A 88 14.74 18.47 -1.33
C ASP A 88 13.76 18.69 -2.46
N ARG A 89 14.23 18.69 -3.72
CA ARG A 89 13.35 18.76 -4.88
C ARG A 89 12.33 17.62 -4.90
N LEU A 90 12.77 16.39 -4.63
CA LEU A 90 11.88 15.22 -4.59
C LEU A 90 10.87 15.28 -3.44
N ILE A 91 11.30 15.74 -2.26
CA ILE A 91 10.42 15.91 -1.10
C ILE A 91 9.38 16.99 -1.38
N VAL A 92 9.79 18.16 -1.89
CA VAL A 92 8.88 19.26 -2.24
C VAL A 92 7.86 18.83 -3.29
N GLU A 93 8.27 18.04 -4.29
CA GLU A 93 7.33 17.49 -5.27
C GLU A 93 6.32 16.52 -4.64
N CYS A 94 6.78 15.65 -3.73
CA CYS A 94 5.93 14.71 -3.02
C CYS A 94 4.95 15.44 -2.10
N GLU A 95 5.41 16.42 -1.33
CA GLU A 95 4.60 17.25 -0.46
C GLU A 95 3.58 18.08 -1.24
N ARG A 96 3.96 18.67 -2.38
CA ARG A 96 2.99 19.33 -3.27
C ARG A 96 1.93 18.38 -3.80
N LYS A 97 2.24 17.10 -4.02
CA LYS A 97 1.24 16.08 -4.41
C LYS A 97 0.34 15.74 -3.22
N ILE A 98 0.91 15.55 -2.03
CA ILE A 98 0.18 15.27 -0.79
C ILE A 98 -0.78 16.42 -0.47
N GLN A 99 -0.32 17.67 -0.49
CA GLN A 99 -1.15 18.84 -0.20
C GLN A 99 -2.31 19.01 -1.18
N ARG A 100 -2.06 18.77 -2.48
CA ARG A 100 -3.13 18.78 -3.48
C ARG A 100 -4.14 17.66 -3.27
N ALA A 101 -3.68 16.47 -2.86
CA ALA A 101 -4.54 15.34 -2.57
C ALA A 101 -5.36 15.56 -1.29
N LEU A 102 -4.73 16.09 -0.22
CA LEU A 102 -5.40 16.47 1.02
C LEU A 102 -6.47 17.53 0.79
N LYS A 103 -6.18 18.55 -0.03
CA LYS A 103 -7.17 19.56 -0.40
C LYS A 103 -8.39 18.96 -1.09
N ARG A 104 -8.18 18.07 -2.08
CA ARG A 104 -9.30 17.37 -2.75
C ARG A 104 -10.12 16.54 -1.76
N LEU A 105 -9.44 15.80 -0.88
CA LEU A 105 -10.10 14.99 0.13
C LEU A 105 -10.88 15.86 1.14
N ALA A 106 -10.39 17.05 1.47
CA ALA A 106 -11.08 17.99 2.35
C ALA A 106 -12.30 18.65 1.68
N ASP A 107 -12.21 18.94 0.38
CA ASP A 107 -13.31 19.50 -0.41
C ASP A 107 -14.44 18.46 -0.57
N GLU A 108 -14.10 17.16 -0.69
CA GLU A 108 -15.06 16.05 -0.80
C GLU A 108 -15.62 15.60 0.57
N ASP A 109 -14.77 15.46 1.58
CA ASP A 109 -15.13 14.98 2.93
C ASP A 109 -14.33 15.72 4.03
N ALA A 110 -14.88 16.83 4.54
CA ALA A 110 -14.23 17.64 5.58
C ALA A 110 -13.89 16.85 6.88
N LYS A 111 -14.57 15.73 7.15
CA LYS A 111 -14.27 14.81 8.27
C LYS A 111 -13.17 13.79 7.94
N ALA A 112 -12.97 13.44 6.68
CA ALA A 112 -11.87 12.57 6.24
C ALA A 112 -10.52 13.31 6.21
N ALA A 113 -10.55 14.65 6.17
CA ALA A 113 -9.36 15.50 6.26
C ALA A 113 -8.72 15.58 7.66
N ILE A 114 -9.42 15.17 8.72
CA ILE A 114 -8.93 15.24 10.11
C ILE A 114 -8.11 13.98 10.42
N ALA A 115 -7.01 13.85 9.68
CA ALA A 115 -6.19 12.67 9.47
C ALA A 115 -5.65 12.01 10.74
N ILE A 116 -5.72 10.68 10.77
CA ILE A 116 -4.69 9.90 11.45
C ILE A 116 -3.42 10.08 10.62
N SER A 117 -2.41 10.74 11.17
CA SER A 117 -1.12 10.83 10.51
C SER A 117 -0.48 9.44 10.53
N VAL A 118 -0.13 8.93 9.35
CA VAL A 118 0.52 7.61 9.23
C VAL A 118 1.88 7.67 9.94
N SER A 119 2.57 8.81 9.89
CA SER A 119 3.85 9.00 10.56
C SER A 119 3.77 8.93 12.09
N GLU A 120 2.77 9.50 12.76
CA GLU A 120 2.72 9.49 14.24
C GLU A 120 2.30 8.12 14.76
N VAL A 121 1.36 7.45 14.09
CA VAL A 121 0.86 6.13 14.54
C VAL A 121 1.88 5.01 14.35
N THR A 122 2.75 5.12 13.35
CA THR A 122 3.72 4.08 13.03
C THR A 122 5.09 4.27 13.69
N GLN A 123 5.28 5.36 14.45
CA GLN A 123 6.50 5.65 15.20
C GLN A 123 6.48 5.02 16.60
N SER A 124 6.52 3.68 16.66
CA SER A 124 6.74 2.97 17.93
C SER A 124 8.23 2.73 18.20
N GLU A 125 8.59 2.53 19.47
CA GLU A 125 9.97 2.19 19.87
C GLU A 125 10.44 0.90 19.19
N GLU A 126 9.55 -0.09 19.01
CA GLU A 126 9.82 -1.35 18.32
C GLU A 126 10.15 -1.12 16.83
N VAL A 127 9.39 -0.26 16.12
CA VAL A 127 9.68 0.08 14.72
C VAL A 127 11.02 0.81 14.60
N ALA A 128 11.37 1.64 15.58
CA ALA A 128 12.66 2.32 15.63
C ALA A 128 13.82 1.33 15.86
N GLN A 129 13.65 0.35 16.76
CA GLN A 129 14.62 -0.72 17.01
C GLN A 129 14.84 -1.59 15.77
N LEU A 130 13.77 -2.04 15.12
CA LEU A 130 13.85 -2.79 13.86
C LEU A 130 14.55 -1.97 12.76
N SER A 131 14.25 -0.67 12.67
CA SER A 131 14.91 0.21 11.70
C SER A 131 16.41 0.36 11.99
N LYS A 132 16.81 0.35 13.26
CA LYS A 132 18.23 0.36 13.66
C LYS A 132 18.93 -0.96 13.29
N GLU A 133 18.32 -2.10 13.62
CA GLU A 133 18.87 -3.43 13.25
C GLU A 133 19.01 -3.57 11.73
N ILE A 134 18.00 -3.14 10.96
CA ILE A 134 18.07 -3.14 9.49
C ILE A 134 19.28 -2.34 9.00
N LYS A 135 19.53 -1.15 9.55
CA LYS A 135 20.69 -0.33 9.17
C LYS A 135 22.02 -1.00 9.53
N GLU A 136 22.11 -1.63 10.69
CA GLU A 136 23.33 -2.34 11.12
C GLU A 136 23.60 -3.56 10.24
N LYS A 137 22.57 -4.36 9.93
CA LYS A 137 22.68 -5.51 9.03
C LYS A 137 22.98 -5.11 7.59
N MET A 138 22.45 -3.98 7.11
CA MET A 138 22.83 -3.45 5.79
C MET A 138 24.31 -3.06 5.73
N LYS A 139 24.86 -2.44 6.77
CA LYS A 139 26.30 -2.15 6.83
C LYS A 139 27.15 -3.43 6.87
N GLU A 140 26.70 -4.44 7.59
CA GLU A 140 27.35 -5.76 7.62
C GLU A 140 27.35 -6.42 6.22
N ALA A 141 26.25 -6.32 5.48
CA ALA A 141 26.17 -6.80 4.10
C ALA A 141 27.13 -6.05 3.15
N ASP A 142 27.29 -4.74 3.32
CA ASP A 142 28.25 -3.94 2.56
C ASP A 142 29.71 -4.39 2.86
N ILE A 143 30.03 -4.70 4.12
CA ILE A 143 31.35 -5.25 4.50
C ILE A 143 31.61 -6.59 3.82
N PHE A 144 30.63 -7.50 3.82
CA PHE A 144 30.78 -8.79 3.12
C PHE A 144 30.94 -8.64 1.61
N ASP A 145 30.32 -7.63 1.00
CA ASP A 145 30.53 -7.29 -0.41
C ASP A 145 31.98 -6.85 -0.67
N PHE A 146 32.56 -6.03 0.22
CA PHE A 146 33.97 -5.62 0.12
C PHE A 146 34.96 -6.78 0.34
N GLU A 147 34.64 -7.72 1.22
CA GLU A 147 35.46 -8.90 1.48
C GLU A 147 35.30 -10.01 0.42
N GLY A 148 34.34 -9.86 -0.50
CA GLY A 148 34.03 -10.88 -1.51
C GLY A 148 33.37 -12.14 -0.94
N LYS A 149 32.85 -12.09 0.30
CA LYS A 149 32.13 -13.19 0.94
C LYS A 149 30.67 -13.20 0.49
N THR A 150 30.42 -13.68 -0.73
CA THR A 150 29.09 -13.67 -1.35
C THR A 150 28.04 -14.45 -0.56
N ASP A 151 28.41 -15.58 0.02
CA ASP A 151 27.46 -16.45 0.71
C ASP A 151 26.95 -15.83 2.02
N ASP A 152 27.84 -15.17 2.76
CA ASP A 152 27.48 -14.48 4.00
C ASP A 152 26.70 -13.19 3.72
N LYS A 153 27.04 -12.49 2.63
CA LYS A 153 26.24 -11.36 2.12
C LYS A 153 24.79 -11.78 1.83
N ILE A 154 24.57 -12.90 1.13
CA ILE A 154 23.21 -13.37 0.79
C ILE A 154 22.41 -13.65 2.06
N LYS A 155 22.99 -14.37 3.03
CA LYS A 155 22.33 -14.64 4.32
C LYS A 155 21.99 -13.37 5.08
N THR A 156 22.92 -12.40 5.13
CA THR A 156 22.66 -11.12 5.80
C THR A 156 21.57 -10.33 5.07
N MET A 157 21.53 -10.37 3.74
CA MET A 157 20.47 -9.74 2.95
C MET A 157 19.10 -10.39 3.17
N GLU A 158 19.02 -11.71 3.29
CA GLU A 158 17.79 -12.42 3.65
C GLU A 158 17.28 -11.97 5.03
N LEU A 159 18.16 -11.87 6.02
CA LEU A 159 17.80 -11.34 7.34
C LEU A 159 17.31 -9.88 7.28
N VAL A 160 17.90 -9.05 6.43
CA VAL A 160 17.42 -7.67 6.19
C VAL A 160 16.00 -7.67 5.62
N GLU A 161 15.70 -8.56 4.68
CA GLU A 161 14.35 -8.69 4.11
C GLU A 161 13.33 -9.18 5.15
N GLU A 162 13.70 -10.15 5.99
CA GLU A 162 12.86 -10.61 7.10
C GLU A 162 12.56 -9.48 8.09
N LEU A 163 13.57 -8.70 8.49
CA LEU A 163 13.39 -7.55 9.39
C LEU A 163 12.54 -6.46 8.74
N ARG A 164 12.70 -6.22 7.44
CA ARG A 164 11.85 -5.28 6.68
C ARG A 164 10.40 -5.73 6.64
N SER A 165 10.14 -7.03 6.45
CA SER A 165 8.78 -7.60 6.51
C SER A 165 8.18 -7.42 7.90
N LYS A 166 8.90 -7.83 8.95
CA LYS A 166 8.46 -7.68 10.35
C LYS A 166 8.13 -6.22 10.69
N ARG A 167 8.95 -5.28 10.23
CA ARG A 167 8.70 -3.85 10.42
C ARG A 167 7.43 -3.41 9.68
N ALA A 168 7.24 -3.84 8.43
CA ALA A 168 6.06 -3.50 7.65
C ALA A 168 4.77 -4.07 8.26
N ASP A 169 4.81 -5.32 8.74
CA ASP A 169 3.69 -6.00 9.41
C ASP A 169 3.32 -5.29 10.73
N LEU A 170 4.32 -4.89 11.51
CA LEU A 170 4.12 -4.12 12.74
C LEU A 170 3.49 -2.75 12.46
N GLN A 171 4.01 -2.02 11.47
CA GLN A 171 3.45 -0.72 11.06
C GLN A 171 2.02 -0.87 10.52
N ALA A 172 1.74 -1.94 9.77
CA ALA A 172 0.40 -2.26 9.29
C ALA A 172 -0.58 -2.50 10.43
N THR A 173 -0.20 -3.32 11.41
CA THR A 173 -1.01 -3.63 12.59
C THR A 173 -1.32 -2.37 13.40
N LEU A 174 -0.31 -1.52 13.65
CA LEU A 174 -0.49 -0.25 14.37
C LEU A 174 -1.44 0.70 13.63
N LEU A 175 -1.32 0.80 12.30
CA LEU A 175 -2.19 1.64 11.51
C LEU A 175 -3.62 1.09 11.45
N LEU A 176 -3.79 -0.22 11.34
CA LEU A 176 -5.10 -0.85 11.36
C LEU A 176 -5.81 -0.62 12.71
N ASP A 177 -5.08 -0.74 13.82
CA ASP A 177 -5.60 -0.44 15.15
C ASP A 177 -6.07 1.01 15.28
N ALA A 178 -5.31 1.95 14.71
CA ALA A 178 -5.74 3.35 14.66
C ALA A 178 -7.00 3.54 13.80
N PHE A 179 -7.07 2.90 12.63
CA PHE A 179 -8.27 2.92 11.78
C PHE A 179 -9.48 2.30 12.50
N ASN A 180 -9.31 1.21 13.23
CA ASN A 180 -10.38 0.58 14.01
C ASN A 180 -10.88 1.48 15.14
N LYS A 181 -9.98 2.17 15.85
CA LYS A 181 -10.34 3.16 16.89
C LYS A 181 -11.11 4.34 16.31
N ASP A 182 -10.67 4.86 15.17
CA ASP A 182 -11.37 5.95 14.46
C ASP A 182 -12.76 5.51 13.98
N ARG A 183 -12.89 4.28 13.46
CA ARG A 183 -14.20 3.71 13.11
C ARG A 183 -15.13 3.55 14.31
N ALA A 184 -14.61 3.17 15.47
CA ALA A 184 -15.38 3.06 16.70
C ALA A 184 -15.79 4.43 17.27
N ALA A 185 -14.99 5.48 17.01
CA ALA A 185 -15.27 6.85 17.43
C ALA A 185 -16.27 7.58 16.51
N ILE A 186 -16.42 7.15 15.26
CA ILE A 186 -17.48 7.62 14.37
C ILE A 186 -18.82 7.06 14.91
N PRO A 187 -19.80 7.91 15.26
CA PRO A 187 -21.12 7.43 15.60
C PRO A 187 -21.61 6.58 14.44
N GLN A 188 -21.86 5.30 14.70
CA GLN A 188 -22.69 4.50 13.81
C GLN A 188 -23.95 5.33 13.56
N PRO A 189 -24.44 5.45 12.31
CA PRO A 189 -25.80 5.94 12.12
C PRO A 189 -26.64 5.16 13.11
N ILE A 190 -27.29 5.88 14.02
CA ILE A 190 -28.34 5.29 14.85
C ILE A 190 -29.16 4.51 13.82
N PRO A 191 -29.28 3.17 13.94
CA PRO A 191 -30.15 2.44 13.03
C PRO A 191 -31.44 3.25 13.01
N PRO A 192 -31.92 3.69 11.83
CA PRO A 192 -32.95 4.72 11.71
C PRO A 192 -33.95 4.46 12.81
N PRO A 193 -34.21 5.46 13.70
CA PRO A 193 -34.81 5.25 15.01
C PRO A 193 -35.86 4.19 14.80
N GLN A 194 -35.73 3.00 15.43
CA GLN A 194 -36.64 1.88 15.16
C GLN A 194 -38.02 2.49 15.05
N MET A 195 -38.49 2.70 13.81
CA MET A 195 -39.63 3.58 13.58
C MET A 195 -40.72 2.67 14.05
N ALA A 196 -41.15 2.93 15.30
CA ALA A 196 -41.90 2.04 16.17
C ALA A 196 -42.46 0.91 15.35
N THR A 197 -41.73 -0.22 15.27
CA THR A 197 -41.90 -1.29 14.26
C THR A 197 -43.18 -1.07 13.49
N LEU A 198 -43.12 -0.36 12.35
CA LEU A 198 -44.28 -0.33 11.47
C LEU A 198 -44.68 -1.79 11.35
N PRO A 199 -45.93 -2.14 11.70
CA PRO A 199 -46.32 -3.54 11.77
C PRO A 199 -45.86 -4.16 10.46
N ALA A 200 -45.12 -5.27 10.58
CA ALA A 200 -44.57 -5.98 9.44
C ALA A 200 -45.58 -5.90 8.29
N PRO A 201 -45.16 -5.56 7.05
CA PRO A 201 -46.07 -5.69 5.92
C PRO A 201 -46.71 -7.07 6.07
N PRO A 202 -48.06 -7.15 6.05
CA PRO A 202 -48.78 -8.32 6.52
C PRO A 202 -48.11 -9.54 5.89
N PRO A 203 -47.77 -10.57 6.69
CA PRO A 203 -47.20 -11.80 6.16
C PRO A 203 -48.07 -12.22 4.97
N PRO A 204 -47.46 -12.71 3.87
CA PRO A 204 -48.15 -12.99 2.62
C PRO A 204 -49.45 -13.67 2.96
N ASP A 205 -50.59 -13.01 2.69
CA ASP A 205 -51.91 -13.32 3.25
C ASP A 205 -51.97 -14.82 3.57
N ALA A 206 -51.86 -15.20 4.86
CA ALA A 206 -51.69 -16.62 5.24
C ALA A 206 -52.77 -17.49 4.58
N ARG A 207 -53.95 -16.90 4.41
CA ARG A 207 -55.09 -17.40 3.64
C ARG A 207 -54.80 -17.68 2.16
N THR A 208 -54.06 -16.82 1.46
CA THR A 208 -53.67 -17.01 0.05
C THR A 208 -52.61 -18.09 -0.11
N GLN A 209 -51.66 -18.21 0.83
CA GLN A 209 -50.70 -19.33 0.84
C GLN A 209 -51.38 -20.67 1.20
N GLU A 210 -52.31 -20.65 2.14
CA GLU A 210 -53.17 -21.81 2.46
C GLU A 210 -54.01 -22.23 1.25
N LEU A 211 -54.64 -21.29 0.54
CA LEU A 211 -55.40 -21.57 -0.70
C LEU A 211 -54.51 -22.13 -1.83
N ILE A 212 -53.27 -21.65 -1.95
CA ILE A 212 -52.30 -22.20 -2.91
C ILE A 212 -51.93 -23.64 -2.53
N ASN A 213 -51.68 -23.92 -1.25
CA ASN A 213 -51.35 -25.26 -0.77
C ASN A 213 -52.54 -26.23 -0.90
N GLU A 214 -53.76 -25.77 -0.63
CA GLU A 214 -54.99 -26.55 -0.84
C GLU A 214 -55.20 -26.91 -2.32
N LYS A 215 -54.97 -25.96 -3.23
CA LYS A 215 -55.07 -26.18 -4.68
C LYS A 215 -53.99 -27.11 -5.21
N LEU A 216 -52.77 -27.04 -4.69
CA LEU A 216 -51.68 -27.96 -5.01
C LEU A 216 -51.97 -29.38 -4.51
N SER A 217 -52.45 -29.53 -3.28
CA SER A 217 -52.86 -30.83 -2.74
C SER A 217 -54.02 -31.45 -3.52
N LYS A 218 -54.98 -30.63 -3.96
CA LYS A 218 -56.09 -31.08 -4.81
C LYS A 218 -55.61 -31.52 -6.21
N ALA A 219 -54.62 -30.83 -6.78
CA ALA A 219 -54.02 -31.24 -8.05
C ALA A 219 -53.28 -32.57 -7.93
N GLU A 220 -52.57 -32.80 -6.82
CA GLU A 220 -51.89 -34.08 -6.54
C GLU A 220 -52.90 -35.23 -6.44
N ALA A 221 -53.99 -35.06 -5.68
CA ALA A 221 -55.03 -36.09 -5.54
C ALA A 221 -55.75 -36.41 -6.87
N LEU A 222 -56.02 -35.40 -7.70
CA LEU A 222 -56.60 -35.60 -9.04
C LEU A 222 -55.60 -36.27 -10.00
N GLY A 223 -54.30 -35.99 -9.82
CA GLY A 223 -53.20 -36.65 -10.54
C GLY A 223 -53.11 -38.14 -10.19
N GLU A 224 -53.23 -38.50 -8.90
CA GLU A 224 -53.25 -39.90 -8.44
C GLU A 224 -54.46 -40.68 -8.96
N GLN A 225 -55.59 -39.99 -9.19
CA GLN A 225 -56.81 -40.58 -9.77
C GLN A 225 -56.78 -40.64 -11.30
N GLY A 226 -55.70 -40.18 -11.94
CA GLY A 226 -55.51 -40.22 -13.39
C GLY A 226 -56.33 -39.20 -14.17
N MET A 227 -56.94 -38.21 -13.51
CA MET A 227 -57.73 -37.15 -14.15
C MET A 227 -56.82 -35.98 -14.57
N VAL A 228 -56.06 -36.20 -15.64
CA VAL A 228 -54.96 -35.32 -16.10
C VAL A 228 -55.45 -33.90 -16.44
N GLU A 229 -56.59 -33.75 -17.12
CA GLU A 229 -57.11 -32.44 -17.53
C GLU A 229 -57.54 -31.60 -16.32
N GLU A 230 -58.16 -32.21 -15.31
CA GLU A 230 -58.61 -31.53 -14.10
C GLU A 230 -57.44 -31.18 -13.17
N ALA A 231 -56.44 -32.06 -13.10
CA ALA A 231 -55.20 -31.81 -12.36
C ALA A 231 -54.40 -30.64 -12.94
N GLN A 232 -54.26 -30.55 -14.27
CA GLN A 232 -53.60 -29.43 -14.93
C GLN A 232 -54.31 -28.10 -14.67
N LYS A 233 -55.65 -28.09 -14.74
CA LYS A 233 -56.44 -26.88 -14.44
C LYS A 233 -56.26 -26.41 -13.00
N ALA A 234 -56.21 -27.33 -12.03
CA ALA A 234 -55.97 -27.00 -10.62
C ALA A 234 -54.55 -26.46 -10.37
N LEU A 235 -53.53 -26.96 -11.09
CA LEU A 235 -52.17 -26.42 -11.05
C LEU A 235 -52.09 -25.02 -11.65
N GLU A 236 -52.75 -24.78 -12.78
CA GLU A 236 -52.77 -23.48 -13.44
C GLU A 236 -53.45 -22.41 -12.56
N GLU A 237 -54.53 -22.77 -11.86
CA GLU A 237 -55.16 -21.91 -10.85
C GLU A 237 -54.22 -21.60 -9.67
N ALA A 238 -53.43 -22.57 -9.19
CA ALA A 238 -52.45 -22.37 -8.13
C ALA A 238 -51.29 -21.46 -8.58
N GLU A 239 -50.83 -21.60 -9.83
CA GLU A 239 -49.81 -20.74 -10.43
C GLU A 239 -50.32 -19.32 -10.68
N ALA A 240 -51.57 -19.15 -11.11
CA ALA A 240 -52.20 -17.85 -11.25
C ALA A 240 -52.28 -17.10 -9.91
N LEU A 241 -52.64 -17.81 -8.83
CA LEU A 241 -52.65 -17.26 -7.47
C LEU A 241 -51.23 -16.90 -7.00
N LYS A 242 -50.22 -17.72 -7.30
CA LYS A 242 -48.80 -17.40 -7.03
C LYS A 242 -48.35 -16.17 -7.81
N LYS A 243 -48.76 -16.03 -9.08
CA LYS A 243 -48.37 -14.91 -9.95
C LYS A 243 -49.02 -13.60 -9.51
N LEU A 244 -50.27 -13.63 -9.04
CA LEU A 244 -50.95 -12.48 -8.45
C LEU A 244 -50.31 -12.08 -7.10
N ALA A 245 -49.90 -13.06 -6.29
CA ALA A 245 -49.17 -12.81 -5.04
C ALA A 245 -47.76 -12.23 -5.30
N ALA A 246 -47.06 -12.71 -6.34
CA ALA A 246 -45.74 -12.22 -6.74
C ALA A 246 -45.80 -10.84 -7.43
N ALA A 247 -46.84 -10.54 -8.23
CA ALA A 247 -47.01 -9.24 -8.87
C ALA A 247 -47.34 -8.10 -7.89
N ARG A 248 -47.90 -8.43 -6.72
CA ARG A 248 -48.14 -7.49 -5.61
C ARG A 248 -46.87 -7.23 -4.77
N GLN A 249 -45.86 -8.09 -4.92
CA GLN A 249 -44.49 -7.82 -4.51
C GLN A 249 -43.76 -7.19 -5.71
N GLU A 250 -43.83 -5.87 -5.86
CA GLU A 250 -42.81 -5.22 -6.68
C GLU A 250 -41.44 -5.63 -6.10
N PRO A 251 -40.48 -6.10 -6.93
CA PRO A 251 -39.13 -6.23 -6.47
C PRO A 251 -38.65 -4.83 -6.15
N VAL A 252 -38.50 -4.53 -4.86
CA VAL A 252 -37.69 -3.40 -4.40
C VAL A 252 -36.40 -3.48 -5.21
N ALA A 253 -36.17 -2.46 -6.02
CA ALA A 253 -35.04 -2.38 -6.92
C ALA A 253 -33.77 -2.79 -6.17
N ASP A 254 -33.16 -3.87 -6.66
CA ASP A 254 -31.88 -4.38 -6.23
C ASP A 254 -30.87 -3.21 -6.25
N PRO A 255 -30.28 -2.79 -5.11
CA PRO A 255 -29.30 -1.70 -5.09
C PRO A 255 -28.00 -2.08 -5.82
N SER A 256 -27.91 -3.30 -6.35
CA SER A 256 -26.76 -3.88 -7.04
C SER A 256 -26.65 -3.52 -8.53
N LYS A 257 -27.55 -2.70 -9.08
CA LYS A 257 -27.39 -2.10 -10.42
C LYS A 257 -27.04 -0.61 -10.34
N TYR A 258 -26.05 -0.28 -9.52
CA TYR A 258 -25.38 1.02 -9.58
C TYR A 258 -24.45 1.07 -10.80
N SER A 259 -24.50 2.17 -11.55
CA SER A 259 -23.58 2.43 -12.65
C SER A 259 -22.13 2.37 -12.12
N VAL A 260 -21.22 1.76 -12.89
CA VAL A 260 -19.78 1.66 -12.55
C VAL A 260 -19.08 3.03 -12.52
N ALA A 261 -19.79 4.11 -12.89
CA ALA A 261 -19.27 5.47 -12.94
C ALA A 261 -19.46 6.23 -11.62
N ASP A 262 -20.55 6.00 -10.87
CA ASP A 262 -20.93 6.80 -9.70
C ASP A 262 -20.58 6.16 -8.33
N VAL A 263 -20.04 4.92 -8.33
CA VAL A 263 -19.46 4.27 -7.12
C VAL A 263 -18.04 4.78 -6.82
N ARG A 264 -17.55 5.73 -7.62
CA ARG A 264 -16.16 6.18 -7.56
C ARG A 264 -16.08 7.37 -6.62
N ILE A 265 -15.61 7.13 -5.40
CA ILE A 265 -15.05 8.08 -4.40
C ILE A 265 -15.87 8.22 -3.10
N THR A 266 -17.20 8.15 -3.10
CA THR A 266 -17.98 8.53 -1.88
C THR A 266 -18.03 7.50 -0.75
N ASP A 267 -17.77 6.20 -1.00
CA ASP A 267 -17.90 5.15 0.04
C ASP A 267 -16.58 4.53 0.52
N GLN A 268 -15.46 4.85 -0.15
CA GLN A 268 -14.15 4.48 0.37
C GLN A 268 -13.66 5.63 1.23
N LYS A 269 -13.81 5.52 2.56
CA LYS A 269 -13.15 6.44 3.49
C LYS A 269 -11.63 6.32 3.30
N LEU A 270 -11.09 7.12 2.40
CA LEU A 270 -9.68 7.14 2.05
C LEU A 270 -8.93 8.06 3.01
N ARG A 271 -7.72 7.65 3.36
CA ARG A 271 -6.71 8.42 4.10
C ARG A 271 -5.48 8.54 3.22
N LEU A 272 -4.66 9.55 3.47
CA LEU A 272 -3.41 9.76 2.74
C LEU A 272 -2.22 9.40 3.61
N CYS A 273 -1.30 8.64 3.06
CA CYS A 273 0.03 8.48 3.65
C CYS A 273 0.81 9.78 3.45
N ASP A 274 1.25 10.39 4.54
CA ASP A 274 2.07 11.62 4.59
C ASP A 274 3.54 11.39 4.16
N ILE A 275 4.01 10.15 4.14
CA ILE A 275 5.36 9.80 3.69
C ILE A 275 5.43 9.79 2.15
N CYS A 276 4.55 9.05 1.49
CA CYS A 276 4.63 8.78 0.04
C CYS A 276 3.41 9.24 -0.77
N GLY A 277 2.38 9.81 -0.14
CA GLY A 277 1.21 10.36 -0.80
C GLY A 277 0.25 9.33 -1.42
N ALA A 278 0.37 8.05 -1.07
CA ALA A 278 -0.58 7.03 -1.51
C ALA A 278 -1.89 7.11 -0.70
N PHE A 279 -3.01 6.83 -1.36
CA PHE A 279 -4.30 6.67 -0.70
C PHE A 279 -4.40 5.27 -0.07
N LEU A 280 -4.80 5.24 1.19
CA LEU A 280 -5.05 4.04 2.00
C LEU A 280 -6.54 4.04 2.38
N SER A 281 -7.21 2.91 2.28
CA SER A 281 -8.59 2.80 2.73
C SER A 281 -8.62 2.45 4.21
N VAL A 282 -9.55 3.06 4.95
CA VAL A 282 -9.88 2.65 6.33
C VAL A 282 -10.39 1.20 6.41
N TYR A 283 -10.78 0.62 5.26
CA TYR A 283 -11.26 -0.75 5.11
C TYR A 283 -10.20 -1.72 4.57
N ASP A 284 -8.94 -1.28 4.43
CA ASP A 284 -7.87 -2.17 4.01
C ASP A 284 -7.56 -3.22 5.09
N ASN A 285 -7.07 -4.38 4.64
CA ASN A 285 -6.60 -5.45 5.52
C ASN A 285 -5.10 -5.29 5.84
N ASP A 286 -4.64 -5.98 6.88
CA ASP A 286 -3.23 -5.91 7.32
C ASP A 286 -2.25 -6.17 6.18
N ARG A 287 -2.53 -7.17 5.34
CA ARG A 287 -1.66 -7.53 4.22
C ARG A 287 -1.48 -6.38 3.22
N ARG A 288 -2.56 -5.67 2.86
CA ARG A 288 -2.48 -4.54 1.92
C ARG A 288 -1.75 -3.35 2.53
N LEU A 289 -1.90 -3.13 3.83
CA LEU A 289 -1.15 -2.11 4.56
C LEU A 289 0.34 -2.49 4.67
N ALA A 290 0.66 -3.77 4.92
CA ALA A 290 2.03 -4.27 4.95
C ALA A 290 2.71 -4.13 3.58
N ASP A 291 2.02 -4.48 2.49
CA ASP A 291 2.50 -4.28 1.12
C ASP A 291 2.80 -2.80 0.82
N HIS A 292 2.04 -1.87 1.42
CA HIS A 292 2.31 -0.44 1.32
C HIS A 292 3.60 -0.05 2.07
N PHE A 293 3.75 -0.45 3.33
CA PHE A 293 4.93 -0.12 4.15
C PHE A 293 6.22 -0.79 3.66
N GLY A 294 6.12 -2.02 3.15
CA GLY A 294 7.20 -2.75 2.48
C GLY A 294 7.45 -2.31 1.04
N GLY A 295 6.60 -1.45 0.48
CA GLY A 295 6.68 -1.01 -0.91
C GLY A 295 7.88 -0.10 -1.17
N LYS A 296 8.53 -0.29 -2.33
CA LYS A 296 9.70 0.51 -2.76
C LYS A 296 9.48 2.03 -2.72
N LEU A 297 8.28 2.49 -3.11
CA LEU A 297 7.94 3.92 -3.06
C LEU A 297 7.95 4.46 -1.62
N HIS A 298 7.28 3.75 -0.70
CA HIS A 298 7.20 4.17 0.70
C HIS A 298 8.58 4.15 1.34
N LEU A 299 9.30 3.03 1.20
CA LEU A 299 10.67 2.88 1.70
C LEU A 299 11.63 3.93 1.10
N GLY A 300 11.49 4.24 -0.18
CA GLY A 300 12.30 5.26 -0.86
C GLY A 300 12.10 6.65 -0.27
N TYR A 301 10.85 7.08 -0.08
CA TYR A 301 10.58 8.37 0.55
C TYR A 301 10.99 8.41 2.03
N MET A 302 10.86 7.29 2.77
CA MET A 302 11.39 7.19 4.14
C MET A 302 12.90 7.44 4.16
N LEU A 303 13.66 6.74 3.31
CA LEU A 303 15.11 6.86 3.24
C LEU A 303 15.57 8.26 2.83
N ILE A 304 14.89 8.87 1.85
CA ILE A 304 15.20 10.24 1.40
C ILE A 304 14.93 11.26 2.51
N ARG A 305 13.78 11.17 3.20
CA ARG A 305 13.44 12.07 4.32
C ARG A 305 14.41 11.90 5.49
N GLU A 306 14.83 10.68 5.78
CA GLU A 306 15.83 10.41 6.82
C GLU A 306 17.20 10.95 6.42
N LYS A 307 17.63 10.73 5.17
CA LYS A 307 18.91 11.26 4.69
C LYS A 307 18.93 12.78 4.73
N LEU A 308 17.83 13.44 4.37
CA LEU A 308 17.75 14.89 4.46
C LEU A 308 18.02 15.38 5.90
N LYS A 309 17.40 14.74 6.90
CA LYS A 309 17.64 15.07 8.31
C LYS A 309 19.10 14.87 8.69
N GLU A 310 19.73 13.77 8.25
CA GLU A 310 21.17 13.53 8.48
C GLU A 310 22.04 14.64 7.86
N LEU A 311 21.77 15.04 6.61
CA LEU A 311 22.53 16.08 5.91
C LEU A 311 22.35 17.47 6.54
N GLN A 312 21.12 17.80 6.94
CA GLN A 312 20.82 19.07 7.62
C GLN A 312 21.55 19.18 8.96
N VAL A 313 21.57 18.10 9.76
CA VAL A 313 22.32 18.07 11.03
C VAL A 313 23.81 18.27 10.78
N LEU A 314 24.39 17.60 9.78
CA LEU A 314 25.80 17.74 9.44
C LEU A 314 26.16 19.16 8.97
N ASN A 315 25.29 19.81 8.19
CA ASN A 315 25.49 21.20 7.77
C ASN A 315 25.44 22.17 8.95
N VAL A 316 24.49 22.00 9.88
CA VAL A 316 24.39 22.84 11.08
C VAL A 316 25.61 22.67 11.99
N MET A 317 26.07 21.44 12.21
CA MET A 317 27.28 21.18 12.99
C MET A 317 28.54 21.78 12.33
N SER A 318 28.63 21.72 11.00
CA SER A 318 29.73 22.33 10.25
C SER A 318 29.74 23.86 10.33
N HIS A 319 28.56 24.49 10.42
CA HIS A 319 28.43 25.95 10.56
C HIS A 319 28.71 26.44 12.00
N PHE A 320 28.57 25.58 13.01
CA PHE A 320 28.90 25.91 14.41
C PHE A 320 30.37 25.65 14.78
N LEU A 321 31.10 24.92 13.94
CA LEU A 321 32.53 24.58 14.11
C LEU A 321 33.48 25.55 13.38
N LEU A 322 32.95 26.58 12.71
CA LEU A 322 33.67 27.68 12.07
C LEU A 322 33.40 28.99 12.83
#